data_AF-A0A961X2R6-F1
#
_entry.id   AF-A0A961X2R6-F1
#
_cell.length_a   1.000
_cell.length_b   1.000
_cell.length_c   1.000
_cell.angle_alpha   90.00
_cell.angle_beta   90.00
_cell.angle_gamma   90.00
#
_symmetry.space_group_name_H-M   'P 1'
#
loop_
_entity.id
_entity.type
_entity.pdbx_description
1 polymer ?
#
loop_
_entity_poly.entity_id
_entity_poly.type
_entity_poly.pdbx_seq_one_letter_code
_entity_poly.pdbx_strand_id
1 'polypeptide(L)' 'MTIIDDLRRALGDAAILTGSHIGPRHRSDASETGTAAPLALIRPRTTDEVATALRLCHAA' A
#
# COMPACT_ATOMS: atom_id res chain seq x y z
N MET A 1 12.49 -8.53 8.56
CA MET A 1 12.16 -7.48 7.57
C MET A 1 10.65 -7.50 7.40
N THR A 2 9.98 -6.35 7.38
CA THR A 2 8.51 -6.30 7.27
C THR A 2 8.08 -6.27 5.80
N ILE A 3 6.84 -6.65 5.50
CA ILE A 3 6.28 -6.53 4.14
C ILE A 3 6.38 -5.09 3.60
N ILE A 4 6.30 -4.08 4.48
CA ILE A 4 6.47 -2.67 4.09
C ILE A 4 7.89 -2.39 3.62
N ASP A 5 8.91 -2.96 4.28
CA ASP A 5 10.31 -2.80 3.88
C ASP A 5 10.57 -3.49 2.52
N ASP A 6 9.99 -4.66 2.29
CA ASP A 6 10.09 -5.38 1.02
C ASP A 6 9.43 -4.60 -0.13
N LEU A 7 8.26 -4.03 0.10
CA LEU A 7 7.57 -3.18 -0.87
C LEU A 7 8.37 -1.92 -1.19
N ARG A 8 8.97 -1.25 -0.19
CA ARG A 8 9.84 -0.08 -0.39
C ARG A 8 11.07 -0.42 -1.21
N ARG A 9 11.71 -1.55 -0.91
CA ARG A 9 12.88 -2.03 -1.65
C ARG A 9 12.56 -2.35 -3.10
N ALA A 10 11.39 -2.94 -3.37
CA ALA A 10 11.00 -3.37 -4.72
C ALA A 10 10.44 -2.23 -5.59
N LEU A 11 9.70 -1.28 -5.00
CA LEU A 11 8.93 -0.26 -5.73
C LEU A 11 9.44 1.17 -5.51
N GLY A 12 10.35 1.36 -4.57
CA GLY A 12 10.85 2.66 -4.14
C GLY A 12 9.99 3.32 -3.04
N ASP A 13 10.64 4.11 -2.19
CA ASP A 13 9.99 4.73 -1.03
C ASP A 13 8.81 5.65 -1.40
N ALA A 14 8.92 6.36 -2.52
CA ALA A 14 7.87 7.28 -2.99
C ALA A 14 6.56 6.57 -3.37
N ALA A 15 6.63 5.26 -3.67
CA ALA A 15 5.48 4.44 -4.02
C ALA A 15 4.68 3.98 -2.79
N ILE A 16 5.24 4.06 -1.58
CA ILE A 16 4.65 3.46 -0.37
C ILE A 16 4.35 4.54 0.68
N LEU A 17 3.05 4.78 0.96
CA LEU A 17 2.61 5.63 2.07
C LEU A 17 2.24 4.77 3.27
N THR A 18 2.59 5.22 4.48
CA THR A 18 2.29 4.54 5.74
C THR A 18 1.83 5.53 6.81
N GLY A 19 1.01 5.06 7.75
CA GLY A 19 0.60 5.84 8.92
C GLY A 19 -0.09 7.16 8.55
N SER A 20 0.36 8.27 9.14
CA SER A 20 -0.22 9.60 8.93
C SER A 20 -0.09 10.13 7.49
N HIS A 21 0.80 9.55 6.67
CA HIS A 21 0.88 9.89 5.24
C HIS A 21 -0.31 9.32 4.44
N ILE A 22 -1.09 8.39 5.01
CA ILE A 22 -2.32 7.87 4.41
C ILE A 22 -3.49 8.77 4.80
N GLY A 23 -3.96 9.56 3.83
CA GLY A 23 -5.09 10.47 4.00
C GLY A 23 -6.43 9.76 4.26
N PRO A 24 -7.43 10.48 4.79
CA PRO A 24 -8.73 9.91 5.19
C PRO A 24 -9.50 9.26 4.03
N ARG A 25 -9.29 9.73 2.79
CA ARG A 25 -9.90 9.17 1.57
C ARG A 25 -9.64 7.67 1.33
N HIS A 26 -8.65 7.09 2.01
CA HIS A 26 -8.26 5.69 1.86
C HIS A 26 -8.72 4.82 3.04
N ARG A 27 -9.52 5.38 3.95
CA ARG A 27 -9.96 4.70 5.17
C ARG A 27 -11.37 4.11 5.05
N SER A 28 -12.12 4.47 4.02
CA SER A 28 -13.46 4.02 3.73
C SER A 28 -13.72 4.08 2.22
N ASP A 29 -14.79 3.45 1.77
CA ASP A 29 -15.37 3.66 0.45
C ASP A 29 -16.46 4.76 0.47
N ALA A 30 -17.14 4.93 -0.67
CA ALA A 30 -18.15 5.96 -0.90
C ALA A 30 -19.42 5.82 -0.03
N SER A 31 -19.64 4.65 0.60
CA SER A 31 -20.75 4.48 1.55
C SER A 31 -20.47 5.12 2.91
N GLU A 32 -19.21 5.48 3.17
CA GLU A 32 -18.71 5.97 4.46
C GLU A 32 -18.98 5.02 5.64
N THR A 33 -19.38 3.79 5.34
CA THR A 33 -19.76 2.80 6.34
C THR A 33 -18.53 2.00 6.77
N GLY A 34 -18.04 2.31 7.96
CA GLY A 34 -16.84 1.70 8.52
C GLY A 34 -15.57 2.42 8.09
N THR A 35 -14.70 2.72 9.05
CA THR A 35 -13.40 3.35 8.78
C THR A 35 -12.28 2.50 9.34
N ALA A 36 -11.30 2.15 8.51
CA ALA A 36 -10.11 1.40 8.90
C ALA A 36 -8.87 1.98 8.23
N ALA A 37 -7.82 2.22 9.00
CA ALA A 37 -6.55 2.65 8.44
C ALA A 37 -5.78 1.44 7.87
N PRO A 38 -5.40 1.44 6.58
CA PRO A 38 -4.58 0.36 6.03
C PRO A 38 -3.14 0.44 6.56
N LEU A 39 -2.43 -0.69 6.56
CA LEU A 39 -1.01 -0.76 6.93
C LEU A 39 -0.13 0.08 5.99
N ALA A 40 -0.41 0.02 4.70
CA ALA A 40 0.28 0.75 3.66
C ALA A 40 -0.66 1.07 2.49
N LEU A 41 -0.40 2.17 1.79
CA LEU A 41 -1.00 2.50 0.50
C LEU A 41 0.09 2.48 -0.57
N ILE A 42 -0.10 1.66 -1.60
CA ILE A 42 0.83 1.50 -2.73
C ILE A 42 0.34 2.37 -3.89
N ARG A 43 1.25 3.14 -4.50
CA ARG A 43 0.97 4.02 -5.65
C ARG A 43 1.81 3.59 -6.86
N PRO A 44 1.49 2.43 -7.48
CA PRO A 44 2.26 1.90 -8.58
C PRO A 44 2.11 2.77 -9.83
N ARG A 45 3.16 2.83 -10.65
CA ARG A 45 3.24 3.55 -11.92
C ARG A 45 3.00 2.64 -13.12
N THR A 46 3.17 1.33 -12.95
CA THR A 46 3.03 0.32 -14.00
C THR A 46 2.28 -0.91 -13.49
N THR A 47 1.78 -1.73 -14.43
CA THR A 47 1.17 -3.03 -14.09
C THR A 47 2.17 -4.03 -13.52
N ASP A 48 3.44 -3.93 -13.89
CA ASP A 48 4.49 -4.81 -13.37
C ASP A 48 4.78 -4.53 -11.89
N GLU A 49 4.69 -3.27 -11.48
CA GLU A 49 4.75 -2.88 -10.06
C GLU A 49 3.55 -3.43 -9.28
N VAL A 50 2.34 -3.42 -9.86
CA VAL A 50 1.15 -4.06 -9.25
C VAL A 50 1.40 -5.56 -9.07
N ALA A 51 1.84 -6.26 -10.12
CA ALA A 51 2.13 -7.69 -10.06
C ALA A 51 3.22 -8.01 -9.03
N THR A 52 4.23 -7.14 -8.90
CA THR A 52 5.30 -7.27 -7.90
C THR A 52 4.78 -7.11 -6.48
N ALA A 53 3.95 -6.09 -6.22
CA ALA A 53 3.31 -5.91 -4.91
C ALA A 53 2.48 -7.13 -4.50
N LEU A 54 1.64 -7.64 -5.41
CA LEU A 54 0.79 -8.80 -5.14
C LEU A 54 1.60 -10.06 -4.81
N ARG A 55 2.70 -10.31 -5.54
CA ARG A 55 3.61 -11.44 -5.24
C ARG A 55 4.24 -11.32 -3.86
N LEU A 56 4.71 -10.13 -3.48
CA LEU A 56 5.30 -9.90 -2.15
C LEU A 56 4.27 -10.08 -1.04
N CYS A 57 3.07 -9.53 -1.20
CA CYS A 57 1.98 -9.70 -0.23
C CYS A 57 1.55 -11.16 -0.07
N HIS A 58 1.58 -11.96 -1.15
CA HIS A 58 1.24 -13.38 -1.09
C HIS A 58 2.28 -14.21 -0.32
N ALA A 59 3.56 -13.81 -0.39
CA ALA A 59 4.67 -14.53 0.24
C ALA A 59 4.91 -14.14 1.72
N ALA A 60 4.18 -13.15 2.23
CA ALA A 60 4.39 -12.54 3.55
C ALA A 60 3.58 -13.19 4.68
#